data_AF-A0A847ATX5-F1
#
_entry.id   AF-A0A847ATX5-F1
#
_cell.length_a   1.000
_cell.length_b   1.000
_cell.length_c   1.000
_cell.angle_alpha   90.00
_cell.angle_beta   90.00
_cell.angle_gamma   90.00
#
_symmetry.space_group_name_H-M   'P 1'
#
loop_
_entity.id
_entity.type
_entity.pdbx_description
1 polymer ?
#
loop_
_entity_poly.entity_id
_entity_poly.type
_entity_poly.pdbx_seq_one_letter_code
_entity_poly.pdbx_strand_id
1 'polypeptide(L)'
;MCGDFNSPQAETIKGKVITWGQKILTNGQVVIVNKCRKGNAWNSGERSIIGGLAENDLSDIFRLLNGYKKDEFSWILSRKGRIITRRHFDHIFAFKKLNLKACHYLYSFRENRLSDHSAIEGIFVSK
;
A
#
# COMPACT_ATOMS: atom_id res chain seq x y z
N MET A 1 2.33 -8.92 10.57
CA MET A 1 1.66 -7.64 10.92
C MET A 1 0.69 -7.32 9.80
N CYS A 2 -0.55 -6.93 10.08
CA CYS A 2 -1.53 -6.63 9.04
C CYS A 2 -2.55 -5.59 9.49
N GLY A 3 -3.19 -4.93 8.53
CA GLY A 3 -4.24 -3.93 8.75
C GLY A 3 -4.15 -2.76 7.78
N ASP A 4 -4.96 -1.73 8.04
CA ASP A 4 -4.94 -0.45 7.34
C ASP A 4 -3.81 0.45 7.89
N PHE A 5 -2.81 0.75 7.06
CA PHE A 5 -1.70 1.66 7.37
C PHE A 5 -1.94 3.08 6.89
N ASN A 6 -3.04 3.31 6.16
CA ASN A 6 -3.41 4.56 5.51
C ASN A 6 -2.24 5.15 4.69
N SER A 7 -1.38 4.29 4.17
CA SER A 7 -0.12 4.59 3.48
C SER A 7 0.14 3.46 2.49
N PRO A 8 0.79 3.71 1.35
CA PRO A 8 1.35 4.99 0.92
C PRO A 8 0.33 5.90 0.22
N GLN A 9 0.75 7.14 -0.08
CA GLN A 9 -0.01 8.00 -0.98
C GLN A 9 -0.14 7.33 -2.35
N ALA A 10 0.96 6.92 -2.98
CA ALA A 10 0.91 6.27 -4.29
C ALA A 10 2.09 5.33 -4.51
N GLU A 11 1.95 4.43 -5.46
CA GLU A 11 3.00 3.55 -5.93
C GLU A 11 3.12 3.68 -7.45
N THR A 12 4.35 3.62 -7.96
CA THR A 12 4.59 3.62 -9.42
C THR A 12 4.84 2.21 -9.90
N ILE A 13 4.62 1.97 -11.20
CA ILE A 13 4.93 0.68 -11.85
C ILE A 13 6.40 0.25 -11.71
N LYS A 14 7.31 1.20 -11.41
CA LYS A 14 8.75 0.96 -11.19
C LYS A 14 9.07 0.60 -9.73
N GLY A 15 8.07 0.50 -8.86
CA GLY A 15 8.27 0.21 -7.43
C GLY A 15 8.63 1.41 -6.57
N LYS A 16 8.56 2.63 -7.09
CA LYS A 16 8.69 3.83 -6.26
C LYS A 16 7.43 4.02 -5.42
N VAL A 17 7.58 3.93 -4.10
CA VAL A 17 6.58 4.29 -3.09
C VAL A 17 6.65 5.79 -2.84
N ILE A 18 5.51 6.47 -2.84
CA ILE A 18 5.33 7.91 -2.58
C ILE A 18 4.52 8.05 -1.29
N THR A 19 5.11 8.66 -0.27
CA THR A 19 4.52 8.78 1.08
C THR A 19 3.69 10.06 1.22
N TRP A 20 2.96 10.21 2.33
CA TRP A 20 2.27 11.47 2.66
C TRP A 20 3.22 12.59 3.11
N GLY A 21 4.46 12.25 3.45
CA GLY A 21 5.54 13.23 3.57
C GLY A 21 5.96 13.85 2.23
N GLN A 22 5.41 13.36 1.11
CA GLN A 22 5.67 13.83 -0.25
C GLN A 22 4.41 14.43 -0.90
N LYS A 23 4.63 15.18 -1.97
CA LYS A 23 3.57 15.68 -2.86
C LYS A 23 3.95 15.40 -4.30
N ILE A 24 2.98 14.88 -5.04
CA ILE A 24 3.03 14.75 -6.49
C ILE A 24 2.56 16.08 -7.08
N LEU A 25 3.43 16.75 -7.81
CA LEU A 25 3.13 18.00 -8.52
C LEU A 25 2.35 17.70 -9.81
N THR A 26 1.74 18.73 -10.40
CA THR A 26 0.97 18.61 -11.65
C THR A 26 1.81 18.13 -12.83
N ASN A 27 3.11 18.43 -12.81
CA ASN A 27 4.09 17.94 -13.80
C ASN A 27 4.61 16.51 -13.51
N GLY A 28 4.07 15.84 -12.49
CA GLY A 28 4.48 14.48 -12.08
C GLY A 28 5.72 14.41 -11.20
N GLN A 29 6.39 15.53 -10.91
CA GLN A 29 7.52 15.53 -9.99
C GLN A 29 7.07 15.24 -8.56
N VAL A 30 7.89 14.51 -7.81
CA VAL A 30 7.63 14.17 -6.41
C VAL A 30 8.59 14.96 -5.53
N VAL A 31 8.05 15.81 -4.66
CA VAL A 31 8.82 16.66 -3.74
C VAL A 31 8.46 16.35 -2.29
N ILE A 32 9.39 16.55 -1.37
CA ILE A 32 9.09 16.46 0.07
C ILE A 32 8.26 17.67 0.49
N VAL A 33 7.19 17.45 1.25
CA VAL A 33 6.34 18.51 1.78
C VAL A 33 6.79 18.85 3.19
N ASN A 34 7.37 20.03 3.38
CA ASN A 34 7.85 20.43 4.70
C ASN A 34 6.75 21.03 5.61
N LYS A 35 5.57 20.39 5.68
CA LYS A 35 4.48 20.85 6.56
C LYS A 35 4.92 20.67 8.02
N CYS A 36 4.83 21.74 8.81
CA CYS A 36 5.25 21.77 10.22
C CYS A 36 6.70 21.26 10.46
N ARG A 37 7.61 21.38 9.48
CA ARG A 37 8.99 20.87 9.55
C ARG A 37 9.13 19.34 9.72
N LYS A 38 8.06 18.58 9.48
CA LYS A 38 8.01 17.12 9.74
C LYS A 38 7.96 16.26 8.47
N GLY A 39 8.02 16.85 7.27
CA GLY A 39 7.93 16.11 6.00
C GLY A 39 8.91 14.96 5.87
N ASN A 40 10.17 15.21 6.21
CA ASN A 40 11.22 14.20 6.19
C ASN A 40 10.98 13.10 7.24
N ALA A 41 10.62 13.48 8.47
CA ALA A 41 10.34 12.53 9.54
C ALA A 41 9.14 11.62 9.18
N TRP A 42 8.08 12.21 8.62
CA TRP A 42 6.90 11.48 8.17
C TRP A 42 7.23 10.54 7.01
N ASN A 43 7.92 11.04 5.97
CA ASN A 43 8.36 10.21 4.85
C ASN A 43 9.27 9.06 5.30
N SER A 44 10.16 9.32 6.28
CA SER A 44 11.04 8.29 6.84
C SER A 44 10.25 7.22 7.60
N GLY A 45 9.30 7.64 8.45
CA GLY A 45 8.46 6.72 9.23
C GLY A 45 7.56 5.85 8.36
N GLU A 46 6.93 6.40 7.32
CA GLU A 46 6.17 5.57 6.36
C GLU A 46 7.09 4.59 5.62
N ARG A 47 8.27 5.04 5.17
CA ARG A 47 9.21 4.20 4.43
C ARG A 47 9.77 3.06 5.27
N SER A 48 10.05 3.30 6.55
CA SER A 48 10.58 2.25 7.44
C SER A 48 9.59 1.10 7.60
N ILE A 49 8.29 1.36 7.45
CA ILE A 49 7.23 0.35 7.49
C ILE A 49 6.96 -0.26 6.12
N ILE A 50 6.52 0.54 5.13
CA ILE A 50 6.01 0.04 3.84
C ILE A 50 7.10 -0.68 3.03
N GLY A 51 8.36 -0.26 3.13
CA GLY A 51 9.48 -0.90 2.43
C GLY A 51 10.60 -1.39 3.35
N GLY A 52 10.89 -0.66 4.44
CA GLY A 52 12.04 -0.92 5.30
C GLY A 52 11.95 -2.22 6.09
N LEU A 53 10.75 -2.71 6.41
CA LEU A 53 10.58 -3.98 7.12
C LEU A 53 11.11 -5.19 6.32
N ALA A 54 11.18 -5.07 5.00
CA ALA A 54 11.73 -6.12 4.14
C ALA A 54 13.22 -6.41 4.45
N GLU A 55 13.97 -5.44 4.98
CA GLU A 55 15.36 -5.63 5.43
C GLU A 55 15.45 -6.59 6.62
N ASN A 56 14.36 -6.76 7.38
CA ASN A 56 14.25 -7.65 8.54
C ASN A 56 13.43 -8.92 8.23
N ASP A 57 13.41 -9.34 6.95
CA ASP A 57 12.60 -10.46 6.42
C ASP A 57 11.08 -10.30 6.60
N LEU A 58 10.59 -9.12 6.97
CA LEU A 58 9.16 -8.86 7.16
C LEU A 58 8.63 -8.06 5.97
N SER A 59 8.41 -8.75 4.85
CA SER A 59 8.05 -8.12 3.56
C SER A 59 6.54 -7.93 3.41
N ASP A 60 6.12 -6.87 2.70
CA ASP A 60 4.76 -6.77 2.17
C ASP A 60 4.54 -7.93 1.20
N ILE A 61 3.65 -8.86 1.57
CA ILE A 61 3.47 -10.12 0.84
C ILE A 61 2.72 -9.92 -0.49
N PHE A 62 1.87 -8.89 -0.58
CA PHE A 62 1.16 -8.60 -1.82
C PHE A 62 2.16 -8.14 -2.88
N ARG A 63 3.04 -7.21 -2.51
CA ARG A 63 4.09 -6.72 -3.42
C ARG A 63 5.17 -7.77 -3.68
N LEU A 64 5.48 -8.63 -2.71
CA LEU A 64 6.40 -9.75 -2.91
C LEU A 64 5.91 -10.71 -4.01
N LEU A 65 4.61 -11.04 -4.04
CA LEU A 65 4.04 -11.96 -5.03
C LEU A 65 3.75 -11.31 -6.39
N ASN A 66 3.17 -10.11 -6.37
CA ASN A 66 2.58 -9.51 -7.56
C ASN A 66 3.48 -8.44 -8.20
N GLY A 67 4.55 -8.02 -7.51
CA GLY A 67 5.35 -6.87 -7.89
C GLY A 67 4.52 -5.57 -7.95
N TYR A 68 5.05 -4.57 -8.64
CA TYR A 68 4.43 -3.24 -8.76
C TYR A 68 3.69 -2.99 -10.07
N LYS A 69 3.75 -3.93 -11.02
CA LYS A 69 2.99 -3.83 -12.27
C LYS A 69 1.50 -4.11 -12.08
N LYS A 70 1.14 -4.83 -11.00
CA LYS A 70 -0.25 -5.12 -10.65
C LYS A 70 -0.83 -3.92 -9.89
N ASP A 71 -1.79 -3.24 -10.51
CA ASP A 71 -2.52 -2.11 -9.92
C ASP A 71 -3.75 -2.64 -9.17
N GLU A 72 -3.57 -3.02 -7.90
CA GLU A 72 -4.67 -3.33 -6.98
C GLU A 72 -4.65 -2.39 -5.78
N PHE A 73 -5.82 -2.20 -5.18
CA PHE A 73 -6.07 -1.22 -4.15
C PHE A 73 -7.21 -1.68 -3.24
N SER A 74 -7.08 -1.41 -1.95
CA SER A 74 -8.15 -1.65 -0.99
C SER A 74 -9.22 -0.57 -1.08
N TRP A 75 -8.82 0.69 -1.24
CA TRP A 75 -9.70 1.83 -1.10
C TRP A 75 -9.79 2.69 -2.37
N ILE A 76 -10.97 3.27 -2.61
CA ILE A 76 -11.25 4.16 -3.76
C ILE A 76 -11.97 5.41 -3.29
N LEU A 77 -11.45 6.58 -3.66
CA LEU A 77 -12.22 7.82 -3.61
C LEU A 77 -12.94 8.02 -4.93
N SER A 78 -14.26 8.11 -4.89
CA SER A 78 -15.08 8.50 -6.05
C SER A 78 -15.89 9.76 -5.76
N ARG A 79 -15.99 10.67 -6.74
CA ARG A 79 -16.85 11.86 -6.67
C ARG A 79 -17.63 12.01 -7.97
N LYS A 80 -18.95 12.20 -7.88
CA LYS A 80 -19.86 12.34 -9.03
C LYS A 80 -19.66 11.23 -10.09
N GLY A 81 -19.53 9.98 -9.64
CA GLY A 81 -19.32 8.82 -10.51
C GLY A 81 -17.93 8.68 -11.13
N ARG A 82 -16.97 9.57 -10.80
CA ARG A 82 -15.59 9.50 -11.29
C ARG A 82 -14.65 9.08 -10.16
N ILE A 83 -13.77 8.11 -10.46
CA ILE A 83 -12.68 7.74 -9.57
C ILE A 83 -11.67 8.89 -9.52
N ILE A 84 -11.48 9.44 -8.32
CA ILE A 84 -10.51 10.50 -8.05
C ILE A 84 -9.16 9.90 -7.67
N THR A 85 -9.16 8.84 -6.86
CA THR A 85 -7.94 8.15 -6.48
C THR A 85 -8.22 6.72 -6.02
N ARG A 86 -7.18 5.89 -6.07
CA ARG A 86 -7.14 4.49 -5.63
C ARG A 86 -5.94 4.36 -4.71
N ARG A 87 -6.11 3.62 -3.62
CA ARG A 87 -5.08 3.52 -2.57
C ARG A 87 -4.91 2.08 -2.12
N HIS A 88 -3.65 1.67 -2.04
CA HIS A 88 -3.20 0.44 -1.42
C HIS A 88 -2.92 0.77 0.05
N PHE A 89 -3.89 0.61 0.93
CA PHE A 89 -3.73 0.96 2.34
C PHE A 89 -3.69 -0.25 3.27
N ASP A 90 -4.28 -1.37 2.84
CA ASP A 90 -4.38 -2.57 3.65
C ASP A 90 -3.23 -3.51 3.29
N HIS A 91 -2.30 -3.70 4.23
CA HIS A 91 -1.11 -4.49 3.99
C HIS A 91 -1.10 -5.74 4.86
N ILE A 92 -0.45 -6.78 4.36
CA ILE A 92 0.00 -7.92 5.16
C ILE A 92 1.52 -8.01 5.03
N PHE A 93 2.21 -7.86 6.16
CA PHE A 93 3.64 -8.09 6.28
C PHE A 93 3.90 -9.42 6.97
N ALA A 94 4.66 -10.30 6.33
CA ALA A 94 4.93 -11.63 6.86
C ALA A 94 6.36 -12.08 6.53
N PHE A 95 6.87 -13.01 7.34
CA PHE A 95 8.16 -13.64 7.10
C PHE A 95 8.10 -14.56 5.89
N LYS A 96 9.14 -14.55 5.05
CA LYS A 96 9.19 -15.39 3.84
C LYS A 96 9.11 -16.88 4.18
N LYS A 97 9.59 -17.28 5.36
CA LYS A 97 9.55 -18.67 5.85
C LYS A 97 8.14 -19.22 6.12
N LEU A 98 7.09 -18.39 6.11
CA LEU A 98 5.71 -18.83 6.37
C LEU A 98 5.05 -19.52 5.16
N ASN A 99 5.80 -19.82 4.10
CA ASN A 99 5.33 -20.47 2.86
C ASN A 99 4.04 -19.84 2.30
N LEU A 100 4.19 -18.59 1.90
CA LEU A 100 3.13 -17.83 1.24
C LEU A 100 2.73 -18.52 -0.09
N LYS A 101 1.44 -18.82 -0.25
CA LYS A 101 0.86 -19.41 -1.45
C LYS A 101 0.17 -18.38 -2.35
N ALA A 102 -0.56 -17.44 -1.76
CA ALA A 102 -1.28 -16.39 -2.48
C ALA A 102 -1.53 -15.17 -1.60
N CYS A 103 -1.70 -14.01 -2.21
CA CYS A 103 -2.22 -12.81 -1.56
C CYS A 103 -2.98 -11.95 -2.58
N HIS A 104 -4.20 -11.56 -2.23
CA HIS A 104 -5.10 -10.81 -3.11
C HIS A 104 -6.14 -10.01 -2.33
N TYR A 105 -6.74 -9.03 -3.01
CA TYR A 105 -7.85 -8.26 -2.46
C TYR A 105 -9.21 -8.90 -2.78
N LEU A 106 -10.10 -8.89 -1.80
CA LEU A 106 -11.49 -9.32 -1.92
C LEU A 106 -12.38 -8.10 -2.18
N TYR A 107 -12.53 -7.72 -3.45
CA TYR A 107 -13.26 -6.50 -3.84
C TYR A 107 -14.74 -6.51 -3.49
N SER A 108 -15.34 -7.68 -3.31
CA SER A 108 -16.75 -7.84 -2.96
C SER A 108 -17.13 -7.07 -1.69
N PHE A 109 -16.22 -6.92 -0.73
CA PHE A 109 -16.45 -6.12 0.48
C PHE A 109 -16.76 -4.66 0.15
N ARG A 110 -15.96 -4.07 -0.75
CA ARG A 110 -16.14 -2.69 -1.21
C ARG A 110 -17.29 -2.56 -2.19
N GLU A 111 -17.39 -3.47 -3.17
CA GLU A 111 -18.36 -3.40 -4.26
C GLU A 111 -19.79 -3.64 -3.78
N ASN A 112 -19.98 -4.53 -2.80
CA ASN A 112 -21.27 -4.76 -2.15
C ASN A 112 -21.54 -3.78 -1.00
N ARG A 113 -20.69 -2.77 -0.80
CA ARG A 113 -20.82 -1.73 0.24
C ARG A 113 -20.86 -2.27 1.68
N LEU A 114 -20.15 -3.36 1.94
CA LEU A 114 -19.95 -3.88 3.30
C LEU A 114 -18.87 -3.08 4.06
N SER A 115 -17.97 -2.44 3.32
CA SER A 115 -16.95 -1.51 3.80
C SER A 115 -16.58 -0.53 2.68
N ASP A 116 -15.93 0.58 2.98
CA ASP A 116 -15.27 1.43 1.98
C ASP A 116 -13.90 0.87 1.55
N HIS A 117 -13.38 -0.13 2.27
CA HIS A 117 -12.18 -0.91 1.95
C HIS A 117 -12.53 -2.30 1.40
N SER A 118 -11.66 -2.82 0.53
CA SER A 118 -11.60 -4.26 0.21
C SER A 118 -10.74 -4.97 1.25
N ALA A 119 -11.18 -6.13 1.71
CA ALA A 119 -10.35 -6.98 2.57
C ALA A 119 -9.13 -7.48 1.78
N ILE A 120 -8.01 -7.67 2.48
CA ILE A 120 -6.81 -8.33 1.94
C ILE A 120 -6.69 -9.72 2.57
N GLU A 121 -6.47 -10.74 1.74
CA GLU A 121 -6.28 -12.12 2.18
C GLU A 121 -4.86 -12.59 1.83
N GLY A 122 -4.23 -13.28 2.78
CA GLY A 122 -2.98 -13.99 2.59
C GLY A 122 -3.16 -15.47 2.91
N ILE A 123 -2.83 -16.35 1.96
CA ILE A 123 -2.93 -17.81 2.09
C ILE A 123 -1.54 -18.37 2.34
N PHE A 124 -1.38 -19.11 3.43
CA PHE A 124 -0.14 -19.77 3.83
C PHE A 124 -0.36 -21.27 3.88
N VAL A 125 0.65 -22.06 3.53
CA VAL A 125 0.59 -23.52 3.59
C VAL A 125 1.59 -24.07 4.58
N SER A 126 1.16 -25.05 5.39
CA SER A 126 2.08 -25.84 6.19
C SER A 126 3.03 -26.61 5.28
N LYS A 127 4.28 -26.79 5.73
CA LYS A 127 5.22 -27.70 5.05
C LYS A 127 4.77 -29.14 5.19
#